data_AF-A0A069DS07-F1
#
_entry.id   AF-A0A069DS07-F1
#
_cell.length_a   1.000
_cell.length_b   1.000
_cell.length_c   1.000
_cell.angle_alpha   90.00
_cell.angle_beta   90.00
_cell.angle_gamma   90.00
#
_symmetry.space_group_name_H-M   'P 1'
#
loop_
_entity.id
_entity.type
_entity.pdbx_description
1 polymer ?
#
loop_
_entity_poly.entity_id
_entity_poly.type
_entity_poly.pdbx_seq_one_letter_code
_entity_poly.pdbx_strand_id
1 'polypeptide(L)'
;MLVSPFDGKLVAKYGVKRVLWSGLLLAAIGLGFLGVWPNLTFLILMSIVFTTGVAIALPALISLIGQLAGEVRAIAVSFHMFMLFIGASLGPILSIYLIDRGGHLLTFEILAGLLCLSMIVPLLIPLREPPAATGHQHQPNRSI
;
A
#
# COMPACT_ATOMS: atom_id res chain seq x y z
N MET A 1 14.62 -10.30 -6.98
CA MET A 1 15.71 -9.32 -7.23
C MET A 1 15.76 -8.83 -8.68
N LEU A 2 14.61 -8.54 -9.32
CA LEU A 2 14.56 -8.02 -10.70
C LEU A 2 13.80 -6.68 -10.84
N VAL A 3 13.19 -6.17 -9.75
CA VAL A 3 12.32 -4.97 -9.78
C VAL A 3 12.96 -3.74 -9.12
N SER A 4 14.21 -3.87 -8.65
CA SER A 4 14.93 -2.84 -7.88
C SER A 4 14.92 -1.41 -8.48
N PRO A 5 14.89 -1.18 -9.82
CA PRO A 5 14.86 0.19 -10.33
C PRO A 5 13.45 0.74 -10.63
N PHE A 6 12.37 -0.04 -10.48
CA PHE A 6 11.01 0.43 -10.79
C PHE A 6 10.32 1.13 -9.61
N ASP A 7 10.74 0.86 -8.37
CA ASP A 7 10.14 1.42 -7.14
C ASP A 7 10.31 2.94 -7.00
N GLY A 8 11.44 3.51 -7.47
CA GLY A 8 11.72 4.94 -7.33
C GLY A 8 10.99 5.82 -8.34
N LYS A 9 10.81 5.35 -9.59
CA LYS A 9 10.32 6.19 -10.70
C LYS A 9 8.81 6.40 -10.69
N LEU A 10 8.02 5.41 -10.23
CA LEU A 10 6.56 5.55 -10.20
C LEU A 10 6.11 6.45 -9.04
N VAL A 11 6.79 6.34 -7.89
CA VAL A 11 6.60 7.21 -6.72
C VAL A 11 7.01 8.65 -7.02
N ALA A 12 8.12 8.85 -7.75
CA ALA A 12 8.60 10.19 -8.11
C ALA A 12 7.70 10.93 -9.12
N LYS A 13 6.92 10.22 -9.95
CA LYS A 13 6.11 10.83 -11.02
C LYS A 13 4.66 11.12 -10.63
N TYR A 14 4.05 10.30 -9.77
CA TYR A 14 2.61 10.41 -9.42
C TYR A 14 2.34 10.76 -7.95
N GLY A 15 3.37 10.78 -7.10
CA GLY A 15 3.25 11.05 -5.68
C GLY A 15 2.88 9.80 -4.87
N VAL A 16 3.62 9.57 -3.78
CA VAL A 16 3.47 8.41 -2.88
C VAL A 16 2.01 8.17 -2.48
N LYS A 17 1.28 9.24 -2.15
CA LYS A 17 -0.13 9.19 -1.71
C LYS A 17 -1.07 8.63 -2.76
N ARG A 18 -0.94 9.04 -4.02
CA ARG A 18 -1.83 8.58 -5.09
C ARG A 18 -1.59 7.11 -5.41
N VAL A 19 -0.32 6.69 -5.45
CA VAL A 19 0.07 5.29 -5.67
C VAL A 19 -0.45 4.39 -4.55
N LEU A 20 -0.26 4.82 -3.30
CA LEU A 20 -0.77 4.09 -2.13
C LEU A 20 -2.30 3.96 -2.16
N TRP A 21 -3.00 5.06 -2.45
CA TRP A 21 -4.46 5.07 -2.52
C TRP A 21 -5.00 4.20 -3.67
N SER A 22 -4.38 4.26 -4.86
CA SER A 22 -4.77 3.40 -5.99
C SER A 22 -4.51 1.92 -5.74
N GLY A 23 -3.39 1.57 -5.10
CA GLY A 23 -3.07 0.19 -4.75
C GLY A 23 -4.05 -0.37 -3.72
N LEU A 24 -4.39 0.45 -2.72
CA LEU A 24 -5.34 0.07 -1.67
C LEU A 24 -6.77 -0.07 -2.21
N LEU A 25 -7.20 0.82 -3.11
CA LEU A 25 -8.48 0.70 -3.82
C LEU A 25 -8.53 -0.58 -4.65
N LEU A 26 -7.49 -0.87 -5.42
CA LEU A 26 -7.41 -2.08 -6.24
C LEU A 26 -7.44 -3.35 -5.39
N ALA A 27 -6.74 -3.35 -4.25
CA ALA A 27 -6.78 -4.44 -3.28
C ALA A 27 -8.17 -4.61 -2.67
N ALA A 28 -8.85 -3.52 -2.29
CA ALA A 28 -10.21 -3.56 -1.75
C ALA A 28 -11.22 -4.14 -2.73
N ILE A 29 -11.14 -3.75 -4.01
CA ILE A 29 -11.98 -4.31 -5.08
C ILE A 29 -11.71 -5.81 -5.21
N GLY A 30 -10.44 -6.22 -5.38
CA GLY A 30 -10.11 -7.64 -5.50
C GLY A 30 -10.58 -8.48 -4.31
N LEU A 31 -10.42 -7.95 -3.09
CA LEU A 31 -10.79 -8.65 -1.86
C LEU A 31 -12.30 -8.75 -1.66
N GLY A 32 -13.06 -7.68 -1.93
CA GLY A 32 -14.53 -7.70 -1.83
C GLY A 32 -15.15 -8.68 -2.83
N PHE A 33 -14.64 -8.71 -4.07
CA PHE A 33 -15.16 -9.62 -5.08
C PHE A 33 -14.79 -11.09 -4.86
N LEU A 34 -13.75 -11.44 -4.07
CA LEU A 34 -13.36 -12.84 -3.81
C LEU A 34 -14.49 -13.70 -3.23
N GLY A 35 -15.37 -13.13 -2.43
CA GLY A 35 -16.46 -13.86 -1.77
C GLY A 35 -17.70 -14.08 -2.62
N VAL A 36 -17.84 -13.37 -3.75
CA VAL A 36 -19.12 -13.22 -4.47
C VAL A 36 -19.52 -14.50 -5.20
N TRP A 37 -18.60 -15.10 -5.97
CA TRP A 37 -18.90 -16.26 -6.82
C TRP A 37 -17.97 -17.46 -6.50
N PRO A 38 -18.51 -18.67 -6.28
CA PRO A 38 -17.75 -19.88 -5.99
C PRO A 38 -17.19 -20.53 -7.28
N ASN A 39 -16.43 -19.77 -8.07
CA ASN A 39 -15.78 -20.25 -9.28
C ASN A 39 -14.26 -20.13 -9.16
N LEU A 40 -13.54 -21.23 -9.37
CA LEU A 40 -12.09 -21.30 -9.22
C LEU A 40 -11.35 -20.28 -10.11
N THR A 41 -11.76 -20.13 -11.38
CA THR A 41 -11.15 -19.16 -12.30
C THR A 41 -11.36 -17.74 -11.81
N PHE A 42 -12.57 -17.42 -11.32
CA PHE A 42 -12.87 -16.11 -10.77
C PHE A 42 -12.06 -15.81 -9.50
N LEU A 43 -11.93 -16.80 -8.61
CA LEU A 43 -11.13 -16.70 -7.39
C LEU A 43 -9.66 -16.42 -7.70
N ILE A 44 -9.09 -17.10 -8.69
CA ILE A 44 -7.69 -16.87 -9.13
C ILE A 44 -7.53 -15.45 -9.67
N LEU A 45 -8.42 -15.00 -10.57
CA LEU A 45 -8.36 -13.66 -11.15
C LEU A 45 -8.46 -12.57 -10.08
N MET A 46 -9.41 -12.68 -9.15
CA MET A 46 -9.56 -11.71 -8.06
C MET A 46 -8.39 -11.76 -7.07
N SER A 47 -7.80 -12.92 -6.83
CA SER A 47 -6.57 -13.05 -6.02
C SER A 47 -5.38 -12.33 -6.66
N ILE A 48 -5.24 -12.42 -7.99
CA ILE A 48 -4.21 -11.67 -8.72
C ILE A 48 -4.45 -10.17 -8.59
N VAL A 49 -5.70 -9.70 -8.72
CA VAL A 49 -6.05 -8.28 -8.54
C VAL A 49 -5.72 -7.82 -7.12
N PHE A 50 -6.15 -8.57 -6.10
CA PHE A 50 -5.88 -8.28 -4.70
C PHE A 50 -4.38 -8.19 -4.42
N THR A 51 -3.62 -9.22 -4.79
CA THR A 51 -2.16 -9.29 -4.55
C THR A 51 -1.41 -8.22 -5.32
N THR A 52 -1.84 -7.86 -6.54
CA THR A 52 -1.28 -6.75 -7.31
C THR A 52 -1.50 -5.41 -6.60
N GLY A 53 -2.70 -5.17 -6.08
CA GLY A 53 -3.00 -3.97 -5.28
C GLY A 53 -2.10 -3.86 -4.04
N VAL A 54 -1.95 -4.95 -3.29
CA VAL A 54 -1.05 -5.01 -2.12
C VAL A 54 0.41 -4.80 -2.53
N ALA A 55 0.87 -5.41 -3.62
CA ALA A 55 2.23 -5.27 -4.12
C ALA A 55 2.58 -3.83 -4.53
N ILE A 56 1.60 -3.05 -4.96
CA ILE A 56 1.75 -1.61 -5.24
C ILE A 56 1.72 -0.79 -3.93
N ALA A 57 0.81 -1.13 -3.01
CA ALA A 57 0.59 -0.39 -1.79
C ALA A 57 1.77 -0.49 -0.79
N LEU A 58 2.37 -1.68 -0.63
CA LEU A 58 3.45 -1.91 0.34
C LEU A 58 4.70 -1.03 0.12
N PRO A 59 5.32 -0.96 -1.07
CA PRO A 59 6.48 -0.10 -1.29
C PRO A 59 6.13 1.38 -1.13
N ALA A 60 4.93 1.80 -1.56
CA ALA A 60 4.45 3.17 -1.35
C ALA A 60 4.28 3.50 0.14
N LEU A 61 3.76 2.57 0.95
CA LEU A 61 3.61 2.73 2.40
C LEU A 61 4.97 2.84 3.10
N ILE A 62 5.92 1.99 2.75
CA ILE A 62 7.28 2.02 3.32
C ILE A 62 7.98 3.34 2.93
N SER A 63 7.80 3.79 1.68
CA SER A 63 8.29 5.10 1.23
C SER A 63 7.68 6.25 2.03
N LEU A 64 6.36 6.21 2.27
CA LEU A 64 5.65 7.20 3.07
C LEU A 64 6.17 7.28 4.50
N ILE A 65 6.31 6.12 5.16
CA ILE A 65 6.87 6.03 6.52
C ILE A 65 8.29 6.61 6.54
N GLY A 66 9.11 6.29 5.53
CA GLY A 66 10.46 6.83 5.43
C GLY A 66 10.51 8.35 5.25
N GLN A 67 9.60 8.93 4.48
CA GLN A 67 9.49 10.38 4.30
C GLN A 67 9.04 11.10 5.56
N LEU A 68 8.06 10.53 6.30
CA LEU A 68 7.54 11.13 7.53
C LEU A 68 8.52 11.01 8.70
N ALA A 69 9.26 9.89 8.78
CA ALA A 69 10.14 9.61 9.92
C ALA A 69 11.50 10.31 9.84
N GLY A 70 11.95 10.76 8.66
CA GLY A 70 13.22 11.46 8.49
C GLY A 70 14.40 10.68 9.09
N GLU A 71 15.11 11.29 10.04
CA GLU A 71 16.29 10.70 10.70
C GLU A 71 15.96 9.45 11.53
N VAL A 72 14.73 9.31 12.05
CA VAL A 72 14.30 8.13 12.84
C VAL A 72 13.64 7.04 11.99
N ARG A 73 13.90 7.02 10.67
CA ARG A 73 13.33 6.03 9.73
C ARG A 73 13.52 4.58 10.16
N ALA A 74 14.70 4.22 10.68
CA ALA A 74 14.97 2.85 11.09
C ALA A 74 14.04 2.37 12.22
N ILE A 75 13.74 3.25 13.17
CA ILE A 75 12.81 2.97 14.28
C ILE A 75 11.37 2.88 13.74
N ALA A 76 10.97 3.83 12.90
CA ALA A 76 9.62 3.86 12.33
C ALA A 76 9.33 2.64 11.45
N VAL A 77 10.28 2.20 10.63
CA VAL A 77 10.15 0.98 9.82
C VAL A 77 10.11 -0.28 10.70
N SER A 78 10.96 -0.36 11.74
CA SER A 78 10.92 -1.47 12.70
C SER A 78 9.57 -1.56 13.40
N PHE A 79 9.00 -0.41 13.79
CA PHE A 79 7.67 -0.34 14.39
C PHE A 79 6.58 -0.79 13.40
N HIS A 80 6.65 -0.34 12.14
CA HIS A 80 5.75 -0.84 11.09
C HIS A 80 5.81 -2.37 10.94
N MET A 81 7.02 -2.95 10.94
CA MET A 81 7.18 -4.41 10.88
C MET A 81 6.59 -5.11 12.11
N PHE A 82 6.72 -4.52 13.31
CA PHE A 82 6.07 -5.04 14.51
C PHE A 82 4.55 -5.08 14.37
N MET A 83 3.93 -4.00 13.89
CA MET A 83 2.50 -3.97 13.58
C MET A 83 2.10 -4.99 12.51
N LEU A 84 2.95 -5.18 11.49
CA LEU A 84 2.74 -6.18 10.45
C LEU A 84 2.70 -7.60 11.03
N PHE A 85 3.58 -7.93 11.97
CA PHE A 85 3.56 -9.24 12.65
C PHE A 85 2.30 -9.45 13.48
N ILE A 86 1.82 -8.41 14.17
CA ILE A 86 0.54 -8.49 14.90
C ILE A 86 -0.59 -8.78 13.93
N GLY A 87 -0.67 -8.03 12.82
CA GLY A 87 -1.68 -8.25 11.78
C GLY A 87 -1.58 -9.63 11.13
N ALA A 88 -0.38 -10.11 10.83
CA ALA A 88 -0.15 -11.42 10.24
C ALA A 88 -0.49 -12.57 11.19
N SER A 89 -0.36 -12.36 12.50
CA SER A 89 -0.75 -13.34 13.52
C SER A 89 -2.26 -13.34 13.77
N LEU A 90 -2.86 -12.16 13.89
CA LEU A 90 -4.29 -12.01 14.14
C LEU A 90 -5.16 -12.30 12.91
N GLY A 91 -4.66 -12.03 11.70
CA GLY A 91 -5.39 -12.18 10.45
C GLY A 91 -5.97 -13.58 10.24
N PRO A 92 -5.15 -14.65 10.27
CA PRO A 92 -5.64 -16.02 10.16
C PRO A 92 -6.63 -16.40 11.26
N ILE A 93 -6.33 -16.06 12.52
CA ILE A 93 -7.20 -16.36 13.67
C ILE A 93 -8.58 -15.73 13.49
N LEU A 94 -8.60 -14.44 13.14
CA LEU A 94 -9.84 -13.71 12.89
C LEU A 94 -10.58 -14.28 11.66
N SER A 95 -9.86 -14.59 10.57
CA SER A 95 -10.47 -15.13 9.36
C SER A 95 -11.12 -16.49 9.57
N ILE A 96 -10.48 -17.42 10.30
CA ILE A 96 -11.04 -18.74 10.61
C ILE A 96 -12.29 -18.58 11.47
N TYR A 97 -12.21 -17.74 12.51
CA TYR A 97 -13.35 -17.47 13.40
C TYR A 97 -14.56 -16.89 12.65
N LEU A 98 -14.33 -15.98 11.70
CA LEU A 98 -15.39 -15.39 10.86
C LEU A 98 -15.97 -16.42 9.88
N ILE A 99 -15.12 -17.26 9.26
CA ILE A 99 -15.56 -18.30 8.32
C ILE A 99 -16.48 -19.30 9.04
N ASP A 100 -16.10 -19.75 10.24
CA ASP A 100 -16.87 -20.72 11.02
C ASP A 100 -18.27 -20.21 11.41
N ARG A 101 -18.45 -18.88 11.55
CA ARG A 101 -19.70 -18.27 12.02
C ARG A 101 -20.57 -17.71 10.89
N GLY A 102 -19.96 -17.13 9.87
CA GLY A 102 -20.65 -16.34 8.84
C GLY A 102 -20.35 -16.78 7.40
N GLY A 103 -19.49 -17.78 7.21
CA GLY A 103 -19.08 -18.27 5.91
C GLY A 103 -18.07 -17.36 5.19
N HIS A 104 -17.65 -17.79 4.00
CA HIS A 104 -16.58 -17.14 3.25
C HIS A 104 -16.94 -15.73 2.75
N LEU A 105 -18.15 -15.53 2.22
CA LEU A 105 -18.60 -14.23 1.69
C LEU A 105 -18.53 -13.14 2.76
N LEU A 106 -19.16 -13.37 3.92
CA LEU A 106 -19.18 -12.40 5.01
C LEU A 106 -17.77 -12.11 5.55
N THR A 107 -16.90 -13.11 5.57
CA THR A 107 -15.51 -12.94 5.98
C THR A 107 -14.76 -12.00 5.05
N PHE A 108 -14.84 -12.23 3.74
CA PHE A 108 -14.16 -11.38 2.75
C PHE A 108 -14.71 -9.96 2.75
N GLU A 109 -16.01 -9.76 2.93
CA GLU A 109 -16.63 -8.44 3.05
C GLU A 109 -16.15 -7.68 4.30
N ILE A 110 -16.03 -8.34 5.45
CA ILE A 110 -15.49 -7.70 6.66
C ILE A 110 -14.02 -7.32 6.46
N LEU A 111 -13.21 -8.21 5.90
CA LEU A 111 -11.80 -7.93 5.62
C LEU A 111 -11.63 -6.81 4.58
N ALA A 112 -12.47 -6.79 3.54
CA ALA A 112 -12.52 -5.70 2.56
C ALA A 112 -12.95 -4.38 3.21
N GLY A 113 -13.92 -4.40 4.12
CA GLY A 113 -14.33 -3.24 4.91
C GLY A 113 -13.20 -2.69 5.78
N LEU A 114 -12.43 -3.56 6.45
CA LEU A 114 -11.26 -3.17 7.22
C LEU A 114 -10.15 -2.56 6.34
N LEU A 115 -9.98 -3.10 5.13
CA LEU A 115 -9.05 -2.56 4.14
C LEU A 115 -9.51 -1.18 3.61
N CYS A 116 -10.79 -1.01 3.35
CA CYS A 116 -11.40 0.27 2.97
C CYS A 116 -11.22 1.33 4.07
N LEU A 117 -11.37 0.96 5.35
CA LEU A 117 -11.13 1.88 6.47
C LEU A 117 -9.68 2.41 6.46
N SER A 118 -8.74 1.58 6.04
CA SER A 118 -7.33 1.97 5.89
C SER A 118 -7.11 3.03 4.80
N MET A 119 -8.02 3.15 3.81
CA MET A 119 -7.94 4.19 2.76
C MET A 119 -8.15 5.61 3.31
N ILE A 120 -8.70 5.75 4.51
CA ILE A 120 -8.88 7.05 5.17
C ILE A 120 -7.53 7.64 5.60
N VAL A 121 -6.56 6.80 5.97
CA VAL A 121 -5.26 7.25 6.48
C VAL A 121 -4.48 8.06 5.43
N PRO A 122 -4.31 7.60 4.17
CA PRO A 122 -3.67 8.40 3.12
C PRO A 122 -4.39 9.73 2.84
N LEU A 123 -5.71 9.80 2.99
CA LEU A 123 -6.49 11.02 2.76
C LEU A 123 -6.12 12.11 3.78
N LEU A 124 -5.99 11.73 5.06
CA LEU A 124 -5.72 12.64 6.17
C LEU A 124 -4.28 13.16 6.22
N ILE A 125 -3.32 12.48 5.59
CA ILE A 125 -1.92 12.91 5.58
C ILE A 125 -1.73 14.01 4.52
N PRO A 126 -1.39 15.26 4.91
CA PRO A 126 -0.97 16.30 4.00
C PRO A 126 0.52 16.09 3.71
N LEU A 127 0.85 15.56 2.53
CA LEU A 127 2.24 15.52 2.08
C LEU A 127 2.61 16.88 1.52
N ARG A 128 3.61 17.53 2.11
CA ARG A 128 4.24 18.69 1.51
C ARG A 128 5.12 18.18 0.37
N GLU A 129 4.68 18.43 -0.86
CA GLU A 129 5.50 18.18 -2.04
C GLU A 129 6.84 18.93 -1.87
N PRO A 130 7.99 18.26 -2.08
CA PRO A 130 9.27 18.95 -2.12
C PRO A 130 9.18 20.10 -3.13
N PRO A 131 9.60 21.33 -2.79
CA PRO A 131 9.60 22.43 -3.73
C PRO A 131 10.29 21.97 -5.01
N ALA A 132 9.62 22.14 -6.15
CA ALA A 132 10.19 21.90 -7.45
C ALA A 132 11.58 22.54 -7.47
N ALA A 133 12.62 21.72 -7.62
CA ALA A 133 13.97 22.20 -7.86
C ALA A 133 13.92 22.99 -9.18
N THR A 134 13.68 24.28 -9.06
CA THR A 134 13.83 25.27 -10.12
C THR A 134 15.18 25.03 -10.75
N GLY A 135 15.14 24.80 -12.06
CA GLY A 135 16.21 24.22 -12.83
C GLY A 135 17.58 24.86 -12.65
N HIS A 136 18.59 24.03 -12.90
CA HIS A 136 19.93 24.41 -13.32
C HIS A 136 20.00 25.81 -13.94
N GLN A 137 20.43 26.80 -13.14
CA GLN A 137 21.27 27.86 -13.70
C GLN A 137 22.71 27.39 -13.61
N HIS A 138 23.12 26.74 -14.70
CA HIS A 138 24.50 26.60 -15.09
C HIS A 138 25.06 28.02 -15.24
N GLN A 139 25.77 28.52 -14.23
CA GLN A 139 26.58 29.73 -14.34
C GLN A 139 27.95 29.26 -14.87
N PRO A 140 28.28 29.47 -16.16
CA PRO A 140 29.62 29.16 -16.61
C PRO A 140 30.55 30.23 -16.04
N ASN A 141 31.54 29.74 -15.31
CA ASN A 141 32.78 30.40 -14.98
C ASN A 141 33.23 31.34 -16.12
N ARG A 142 33.22 32.65 -15.89
CA ARG A 142 34.06 33.59 -16.63
C ARG A 142 35.11 34.13 -15.66
N SER A 143 36.27 33.49 -15.72
CA SER A 143 37.56 34.13 -15.53
C SER A 143 37.63 35.43 -16.35
N ILE A 144 37.96 36.54 -15.67
CA ILE A 144 38.97 37.56 -16.02
C ILE A 144 39.22 38.36 -14.74
#